data_AF-A0A432RUK6-F1
#
_entry.id   AF-A0A432RUK6-F1
#
_cell.length_a   1.000
_cell.length_b   1.000
_cell.length_c   1.000
_cell.angle_alpha   90.00
_cell.angle_beta   90.00
_cell.angle_gamma   90.00
#
_symmetry.space_group_name_H-M   'P 1'
#
loop_
_entity.id
_entity.type
_entity.pdbx_description
1 polymer ?
#
loop_
_entity_poly.entity_id
_entity_poly.type
_entity_poly.pdbx_seq_one_letter_code
_entity_poly.pdbx_strand_id
1 'polypeptide(L)' 'MMRIAIIGDIHGNIHALENVEKDIKSQQVDEIVCLGDIVNFGAFPKECLDWVRENCSVVLRGERSQLCVMIFF' A
#
# COMPACT_ATOMS: atom_id res chain seq x y z
N MET A 1 -2.19 10.59 -20.30
CA MET A 1 -2.69 9.19 -20.22
C MET A 1 -2.50 8.78 -18.78
N MET A 2 -3.54 8.25 -18.13
CA MET A 2 -3.52 7.98 -16.69
C MET A 2 -2.61 6.79 -16.38
N ARG A 3 -1.75 6.91 -15.37
CA ARG A 3 -0.84 5.87 -14.89
C ARG A 3 -1.16 5.52 -13.45
N ILE A 4 -1.46 4.26 -13.21
CA ILE A 4 -1.83 3.75 -11.89
C ILE A 4 -0.74 2.79 -11.40
N ALA A 5 -0.26 2.99 -10.18
CA ALA A 5 0.58 2.03 -9.48
C ALA A 5 -0.30 1.04 -8.70
N ILE A 6 0.02 -0.26 -8.80
CA ILE A 6 -0.64 -1.31 -8.02
C ILE A 6 0.40 -1.94 -7.11
N ILE A 7 0.14 -1.94 -5.81
CA ILE A 7 1.04 -2.50 -4.78
C ILE A 7 0.29 -3.50 -3.90
N GLY A 8 1.00 -4.37 -3.19
CA GLY A 8 0.41 -5.36 -2.28
C GLY A 8 1.50 -6.11 -1.52
N ASP A 9 1.11 -7.06 -0.66
CA ASP A 9 2.01 -7.95 0.09
C ASP A 9 3.13 -7.18 0.83
N ILE A 10 2.76 -6.06 1.44
CA ILE A 10 3.70 -5.17 2.14
C ILE A 10 4.23 -5.86 3.40
N HIS A 11 3.41 -6.68 4.06
CA HIS A 11 3.82 -7.53 5.17
C HIS A 11 4.65 -6.80 6.24
N GLY A 12 4.23 -5.60 6.64
CA GLY A 12 4.88 -4.75 7.66
C GLY A 12 6.33 -4.35 7.33
N ASN A 13 6.71 -4.40 6.05
CA ASN A 13 8.05 -4.08 5.58
C ASN A 13 8.12 -2.63 5.06
N ILE A 14 8.27 -1.69 5.99
CA ILE A 14 8.32 -0.26 5.66
C ILE A 14 9.49 0.08 4.73
N HIS A 15 10.64 -0.57 4.87
CA HIS A 15 11.82 -0.30 4.03
C HIS A 15 11.62 -0.73 2.57
N ALA A 16 10.91 -1.84 2.33
CA ALA A 16 10.51 -2.21 0.98
C ALA A 16 9.52 -1.19 0.41
N LEU A 17 8.55 -0.75 1.21
CA LEU A 17 7.55 0.23 0.82
C LEU A 17 8.16 1.59 0.47
N GLU A 18 9.12 2.08 1.26
CA GLU A 18 9.85 3.34 0.99
C GLU A 18 10.63 3.28 -0.33
N ASN A 19 11.15 2.11 -0.72
CA ASN A 19 11.82 1.95 -2.00
C ASN A 19 10.83 1.92 -3.17
N VAL A 20 9.69 1.25 -2.99
CA VAL A 20 8.58 1.26 -3.96
C VAL A 20 8.03 2.68 -4.13
N GLU A 21 7.88 3.45 -3.05
CA GLU A 21 7.44 4.85 -3.11
C GLU A 21 8.36 5.71 -3.98
N LYS A 22 9.68 5.54 -3.86
CA LYS A 22 10.66 6.28 -4.69
C LYS A 22 10.49 5.95 -6.17
N ASP A 23 10.30 4.67 -6.48
CA ASP A 23 10.07 4.22 -7.87
C ASP A 23 8.75 4.79 -8.42
N ILE A 24 7.66 4.69 -7.65
CA ILE A 24 6.36 5.27 -7.97
C ILE A 24 6.47 6.78 -8.26
N LYS A 25 7.16 7.54 -7.40
CA LYS A 25 7.39 8.98 -7.60
C LYS A 25 8.19 9.26 -8.87
N SER A 26 9.19 8.44 -9.19
CA SER A 26 9.99 8.60 -10.40
C SER A 26 9.19 8.38 -11.69
N GLN A 27 8.14 7.55 -11.61
CA GLN A 27 7.29 7.18 -12.74
C GLN A 27 6.12 8.15 -12.96
N GLN A 28 5.97 9.19 -12.15
CA GLN A 28 4.90 10.19 -12.24
C GLN A 28 3.50 9.54 -12.33
N VAL A 29 3.20 8.61 -11.42
CA VAL A 29 1.88 7.98 -11.37
C VAL A 29 0.82 8.97 -10.90
N ASP A 30 -0.40 8.82 -11.39
CA ASP A 30 -1.55 9.63 -11.01
C ASP A 30 -2.30 9.05 -9.79
N GLU A 31 -2.22 7.73 -9.60
CA GLU A 31 -2.98 7.03 -8.56
C GLU A 31 -2.23 5.78 -8.05
N ILE A 32 -2.43 5.43 -6.78
CA ILE A 32 -1.89 4.22 -6.15
C ILE A 32 -3.04 3.38 -5.58
N VAL A 33 -3.09 2.11 -5.97
CA VAL A 33 -4.06 1.12 -5.48
C VAL A 33 -3.31 0.02 -4.72
N CYS A 34 -3.78 -0.29 -3.51
CA CYS A 34 -3.24 -1.36 -2.67
C CYS A 34 -4.14 -2.61 -2.72
N LEU A 35 -3.55 -3.78 -2.97
CA LEU A 35 -4.24 -5.07 -3.02
C LEU A 35 -4.41 -5.74 -1.64
N GLY A 36 -3.80 -5.16 -0.59
CA GLY A 36 -3.89 -5.66 0.78
C GLY A 36 -2.61 -6.34 1.28
N ASP A 37 -2.77 -7.19 2.32
CA ASP A 37 -1.69 -7.90 3.01
C ASP A 37 -0.59 -6.97 3.57
N ILE A 38 -1.06 -5.94 4.28
CA ILE A 38 -0.24 -4.83 4.77
C ILE A 38 0.54 -5.17 6.04
N VAL A 39 -0.06 -5.93 6.97
CA VAL A 39 0.41 -5.99 8.38
C VAL A 39 1.12 -7.28 8.77
N ASN A 40 0.90 -8.37 8.03
CA ASN A 40 1.32 -9.70 8.50
C ASN A 40 2.85 -9.85 8.47
N PHE A 41 3.43 -10.47 9.50
CA PHE A 41 4.84 -10.91 9.60
C PHE A 41 5.96 -9.85 9.71
N GLY A 42 5.71 -8.60 9.37
CA GLY A 42 6.73 -7.53 9.43
C GLY A 42 6.83 -6.80 10.77
N ALA A 43 7.94 -6.10 10.94
CA ALA A 43 8.26 -5.37 12.17
C ALA A 43 7.53 -4.02 12.30
N PHE A 44 7.02 -3.46 11.20
CA PHE A 44 6.48 -2.09 11.14
C PHE A 44 5.05 -2.03 10.56
N PRO A 45 4.09 -2.81 11.12
CA PRO A 45 2.74 -2.88 10.58
C PRO A 45 1.98 -1.55 10.69
N LYS A 46 2.26 -0.74 11.71
CA LYS A 46 1.59 0.56 11.91
C LYS A 46 2.03 1.56 10.86
N GLU A 47 3.33 1.67 10.64
CA GLU A 47 3.95 2.56 9.67
C GLU A 47 3.49 2.24 8.25
N CYS A 48 3.45 0.94 7.89
CA CYS A 48 2.91 0.52 6.60
C CYS A 48 1.43 0.86 6.45
N LEU A 49 0.63 0.68 7.50
CA LEU A 49 -0.81 0.99 7.46
C LEU A 49 -1.07 2.50 7.35
N ASP A 50 -0.32 3.31 8.09
CA ASP A 50 -0.40 4.76 8.05
C ASP A 50 -0.01 5.26 6.64
N TRP A 51 1.08 4.74 6.07
CA TRP A 51 1.49 5.07 4.70
C TRP A 51 0.41 4.71 3.67
N VAL A 52 -0.16 3.49 3.75
CA VAL A 52 -1.20 3.06 2.79
C VAL A 52 -2.44 3.96 2.89
N ARG A 53 -2.84 4.34 4.10
CA ARG A 53 -3.98 5.26 4.30
C ARG A 53 -3.75 6.64 3.70
N GLU A 54 -2.52 7.15 3.76
CA GLU A 54 -2.19 8.48 3.27
C GLU A 54 -1.98 8.52 1.75
N ASN A 55 -1.55 7.41 1.14
CA ASN A 55 -1.06 7.41 -0.24
C ASN A 55 -1.91 6.59 -1.22
N CYS A 56 -2.74 5.65 -0.76
CA CYS A 56 -3.56 4.81 -1.63
C CYS A 56 -5.01 5.32 -1.70
N SER A 57 -5.54 5.47 -2.90
CA SER A 57 -6.95 5.83 -3.13
C SER A 57 -7.89 4.66 -2.85
N VAL A 58 -7.45 3.44 -3.18
CA VAL A 58 -8.21 2.20 -3.03
C VAL A 58 -7.36 1.16 -2.33
N VAL A 59 -7.94 0.49 -1.33
CA VAL A 59 -7.31 -0.60 -0.60
C VAL A 59 -8.25 -1.81 -0.58
N LEU A 60 -7.82 -2.90 -1.23
CA LEU A 60 -8.52 -4.18 -1.19
C LEU A 60 -8.12 -4.96 0.07
N ARG A 61 -9.04 -5.82 0.53
CA ARG A 61 -8.76 -6.71 1.65
C ARG A 61 -7.87 -7.87 1.20
N GLY A 62 -6.68 -7.96 1.77
CA GLY A 62 -5.78 -9.10 1.56
C GLY A 62 -6.31 -10.40 2.20
N GLU A 63 -5.84 -11.54 1.71
CA GLU A 63 -6.35 -12.88 2.08
C GLU A 63 -6.26 -13.14 3.59
N ARG A 64 -5.11 -12.82 4.19
CA ARG A 64 -4.82 -13.10 5.61
C ARG A 64 -5.03 -11.87 6.50
N SER A 65 -5.58 -10.80 5.94
CA SER A 65 -5.83 -9.54 6.62
C SER A 65 -7.27 -9.52 7.17
N GLN A 66 -7.48 -9.90 8.43
CA GLN A 66 -8.81 -9.79 9.06
C GLN A 66 -9.28 -8.32 9.22
N LEU A 67 -8.36 -7.35 9.13
CA LEU A 67 -8.66 -5.92 9.15
C LEU A 67 -8.32 -5.25 7.82
N CYS A 68 -9.18 -4.29 7.44
CA CYS A 68 -9.13 -3.36 6.31
C CYS A 68 -9.82 -3.82 5.02
N VAL A 69 -11.14 -3.61 4.98
CA VAL A 69 -11.77 -3.00 3.79
C VAL A 69 -11.81 -1.50 4.09
N MET A 70 -10.99 -0.69 3.41
CA MET A 70 -11.10 0.76 3.44
C MET A 70 -11.35 1.22 2.00
N ILE A 71 -12.62 1.43 1.66
CA ILE A 71 -13.01 2.11 0.43
C ILE A 71 -13.29 3.55 0.84
N PHE A 72 -12.38 4.46 0.48
CA PHE A 72 -12.66 5.90 0.55
C PHE A 72 -13.47 6.26 -0.71
N PHE A 73 -14.67 6.79 -0.51
CA PHE A 73 -15.46 7.44 -1.57
C PHE A 73 -15.06 8.91 -1.65
#